data_AF-A0A7V8WY57-F1
#
_entry.id   AF-A0A7V8WY57-F1
#
_cell.length_a   1.000
_cell.length_b   1.000
_cell.length_c   1.000
_cell.angle_alpha   90.00
_cell.angle_beta   90.00
_cell.angle_gamma   90.00
#
_symmetry.space_group_name_H-M   'P 1'
#
loop_
_entity.id
_entity.type
_entity.pdbx_description
1 polymer ?
#
loop_
_entity_poly.entity_id
_entity_poly.type
_entity_poly.pdbx_seq_one_letter_code
_entity_poly.pdbx_strand_id
1 'polypeptide(L)' 'MIGREAELAQLDVWLDDVGAGRSRPLLLVGEPGIGKTSLLRAARAGALRRGARPLAVTGVQAAASLALAGLGA' A
#
# COMPACT_ATOMS: atom_id res chain seq x y z
N MET A 1 -7.48 -15.50 -0.41
CA MET A 1 -6.26 -15.42 -1.26
C MET A 1 -5.47 -16.67 -0.93
N ILE A 2 -5.09 -17.47 -1.93
CA ILE A 2 -4.43 -18.76 -1.71
C ILE A 2 -2.91 -18.56 -1.70
N GLY A 3 -2.21 -19.17 -0.75
CA GLY A 3 -0.74 -19.20 -0.71
C GLY A 3 -0.10 -17.90 -0.23
N ARG A 4 -0.85 -17.07 0.52
CA ARG A 4 -0.41 -15.78 1.07
C ARG A 4 -0.74 -15.63 2.54
N GLU A 5 -0.92 -16.74 3.22
CA GLU A 5 -1.37 -16.80 4.61
C GLU A 5 -0.35 -16.11 5.53
N ALA A 6 0.95 -16.29 5.26
CA ALA A 6 2.02 -15.65 6.02
C ALA A 6 2.02 -14.12 5.85
N GLU A 7 1.92 -13.62 4.62
CA GLU A 7 1.89 -12.18 4.35
C GLU A 7 0.62 -11.52 4.89
N LEU A 8 -0.52 -12.22 4.83
CA LEU A 8 -1.76 -11.73 5.43
C LEU A 8 -1.65 -11.66 6.96
N ALA A 9 -1.06 -12.67 7.61
CA ALA A 9 -0.83 -12.64 9.05
C ALA A 9 0.11 -11.48 9.45
N GLN A 10 1.16 -11.22 8.66
CA GLN A 10 2.04 -10.07 8.89
C GLN A 10 1.31 -8.73 8.73
N LEU A 11 0.43 -8.61 7.73
CA LEU A 11 -0.41 -7.42 7.55
C LEU A 11 -1.39 -7.23 8.70
N ASP A 12 -1.97 -8.30 9.23
CA ASP A 12 -2.89 -8.20 10.38
C ASP A 12 -2.17 -7.71 11.64
N VAL A 13 -0.99 -8.26 11.96
CA VAL A 13 -0.17 -7.76 13.08
C VAL A 13 0.21 -6.30 12.89
N TRP A 14 0.61 -5.92 11.68
CA TRP A 14 0.95 -4.54 11.35
C TRP A 14 -0.26 -3.59 11.51
N LEU A 15 -1.46 -4.02 11.10
CA LEU A 15 -2.68 -3.24 11.28
C LEU A 15 -3.09 -3.10 12.74
N ASP A 16 -2.85 -4.13 13.56
CA ASP A 16 -3.11 -4.09 15.00
C ASP A 16 -2.17 -3.11 15.70
N ASP A 17 -0.90 -3.03 15.29
CA ASP A 17 0.05 -2.01 15.75
C ASP A 17 -0.45 -0.59 15.44
N VAL A 18 -0.88 -0.35 14.20
CA VAL A 18 -1.42 0.95 13.78
C VAL A 18 -2.66 1.31 14.57
N GLY A 19 -3.57 0.35 14.81
CA GLY A 19 -4.76 0.54 15.63
C GLY A 19 -4.44 0.88 17.08
N ALA A 20 -3.33 0.39 17.61
CA ALA A 20 -2.81 0.73 18.94
C ALA A 20 -2.04 2.07 18.98
N GLY A 21 -2.11 2.88 17.92
CA GLY A 21 -1.46 4.19 17.83
C GLY A 21 0.04 4.12 17.54
N ARG A 22 0.59 2.94 17.21
CA ARG A 22 2.01 2.79 16.84
C ARG A 22 2.18 3.05 15.35
N SER A 23 2.93 4.08 15.01
CA SER A 23 3.28 4.36 13.62
C SER A 23 4.37 3.40 13.15
N ARG A 24 4.12 2.65 12.08
CA ARG A 24 5.04 1.62 11.57
C ARG A 24 5.01 1.61 10.03
N PRO A 25 6.13 1.81 9.33
CA PRO A 25 6.16 1.66 7.87
C PRO A 25 6.18 0.17 7.47
N LEU A 26 5.64 -0.13 6.30
CA LEU A 26 5.72 -1.46 5.66
C LEU A 26 5.98 -1.28 4.17
N LEU A 27 6.89 -2.08 3.62
CA LEU A 27 7.25 -2.09 2.20
C LEU A 27 6.92 -3.47 1.61
N LEU A 28 6.15 -3.47 0.51
CA LEU A 28 5.85 -4.69 -0.25
C LEU A 28 6.81 -4.78 -1.45
N VAL A 29 7.71 -5.75 -1.41
CA VAL A 29 8.65 -6.06 -2.51
C VAL A 29 8.27 -7.39 -3.14
N GLY A 30 8.42 -7.49 -4.46
CA GLY A 30 8.24 -8.76 -5.16
C GLY A 30 8.12 -8.59 -6.66
N GLU A 31 8.11 -9.71 -7.37
CA GLU A 31 8.11 -9.76 -8.83
C GLU A 31 6.89 -9.08 -9.47
N PRO A 32 6.99 -8.61 -10.71
CA PRO A 32 5.84 -8.19 -11.51
C PRO A 32 4.75 -9.29 -11.50
N GLY A 33 3.48 -8.91 -11.32
CA GLY A 33 2.35 -9.85 -11.34
C GLY A 33 2.17 -10.73 -10.09
N ILE A 34 3.08 -10.72 -9.10
CA ILE A 34 3.04 -11.62 -7.93
C ILE A 34 1.84 -11.41 -6.96
N GLY A 35 1.04 -10.36 -7.19
CA GLY A 35 -0.15 -10.06 -6.38
C GLY A 35 0.00 -8.93 -5.35
N LYS A 36 1.03 -8.09 -5.44
CA LYS A 36 1.25 -6.94 -4.52
C LYS A 36 0.01 -6.04 -4.38
N THR A 37 -0.65 -5.70 -5.50
CA THR A 37 -1.89 -4.90 -5.49
C THR A 37 -3.03 -5.60 -4.75
N SER A 38 -3.09 -6.93 -4.82
CA SER A 38 -4.08 -7.72 -4.09
C SER A 38 -3.81 -7.70 -2.58
N LEU A 39 -2.54 -7.75 -2.16
CA LEU A 39 -2.15 -7.57 -0.75
C LEU A 39 -2.49 -6.17 -0.24
N LEU A 40 -2.24 -5.11 -1.01
CA LEU A 40 -2.66 -3.75 -0.67
C LEU A 40 -4.18 -3.63 -0.50
N ARG A 41 -4.97 -4.28 -1.37
CA ARG A 41 -6.43 -4.34 -1.24
C ARG A 41 -6.87 -5.08 0.04
N ALA A 42 -6.18 -6.17 0.39
CA ALA A 42 -6.45 -6.90 1.63
C ALA A 42 -6.13 -6.05 2.87
N ALA A 43 -5.00 -5.33 2.87
CA ALA A 43 -4.63 -4.39 3.93
C ALA A 43 -5.68 -3.28 4.08
N ARG A 44 -6.13 -2.68 2.97
CA ARG A 44 -7.22 -1.68 2.98
C ARG A 44 -8.50 -2.23 3.60
N ALA A 45 -8.92 -3.43 3.21
CA ALA A 45 -10.10 -4.07 3.78
C ALA A 45 -9.92 -4.37 5.28
N GLY A 46 -8.73 -4.81 5.69
CA GLY A 46 -8.39 -5.04 7.09
C GLY A 46 -8.41 -3.77 7.93
N ALA A 47 -7.93 -2.65 7.39
CA ALA A 47 -7.97 -1.34 8.04
C ALA A 47 -9.42 -0.86 8.23
N LEU A 48 -10.26 -0.98 7.20
CA LEU A 48 -11.68 -0.61 7.27
C LEU A 48 -12.43 -1.41 8.36
N ARG A 49 -12.18 -2.72 8.46
CA ARG A 49 -12.77 -3.57 9.51
C ARG A 49 -12.37 -3.13 10.92
N ARG A 50 -11.20 -2.49 11.07
CA ARG A 50 -10.68 -1.97 12.34
C ARG A 50 -11.12 -0.52 12.62
N GLY A 51 -12.03 0.04 11.80
CA GLY A 51 -12.52 1.41 11.97
C GLY A 51 -11.57 2.50 11.48
N ALA A 52 -10.45 2.14 10.84
CA ALA A 52 -9.53 3.11 10.27
C ALA A 52 -10.07 3.67 8.93
N ARG A 53 -9.55 4.85 8.54
CA ARG A 53 -9.86 5.50 7.26
C ARG A 53 -8.63 5.46 6.35
N PRO A 54 -8.45 4.40 5.54
CA PRO A 54 -7.27 4.27 4.69
C PRO A 54 -7.32 5.26 3.51
N LEU A 55 -6.19 5.93 3.27
CA LEU A 55 -5.92 6.68 2.05
C LEU A 55 -5.15 5.79 1.07
N ALA A 56 -5.61 5.72 -0.18
CA ALA A 56 -4.93 5.00 -1.25
C ALA A 56 -4.38 5.98 -2.27
N VAL A 57 -3.11 5.84 -2.61
CA VAL A 57 -2.43 6.62 -3.64
C VAL A 57 -1.77 5.66 -4.63
N THR A 58 -1.77 6.03 -5.91
CA THR A 58 -1.03 5.32 -6.95
C THR A 58 0.15 6.18 -7.34
N GLY A 59 1.37 5.67 -7.12
CA GLY A 59 2.56 6.30 -7.69
C GLY A 59 2.55 6.12 -9.20
N VAL A 60 2.63 7.22 -9.93
CA VAL A 60 2.94 7.20 -11.36
C VAL A 60 4.45 7.40 -11.50
N GLN A 61 5.06 6.75 -12.49
CA GLN A 61 6.45 7.04 -12.82
C GLN A 61 6.55 8.53 -13.16
N ALA A 62 7.39 9.28 -12.45
CA ALA A 62 7.72 10.62 -12.87
C ALA A 62 8.26 10.50 -14.29
N ALA A 63 7.55 11.09 -15.26
CA ALA A 63 8.03 11.14 -16.63
C ALA A 63 9.38 11.87 -16.58
N ALA A 64 10.47 11.13 -16.65
CA ALA A 64 11.76 11.71 -16.97
C ALA A 64 11.56 12.37 -18.33
N SER A 65 11.57 13.70 -18.36
CA SER A 65 11.33 14.58 -19.51
C SER A 65 9.87 14.84 -19.95
N LEU A 66 8.96 15.21 -19.05
CA LEU A 66 8.01 16.25 -19.44
C LEU A 66 8.76 17.58 -19.29
N ALA A 67 9.31 18.07 -20.40
CA ALA A 67 9.76 19.45 -20.48
C ALA A 67 8.60 20.33 -20.02
N LEU A 68 8.78 21.01 -18.89
CA LEU A 68 7.88 22.02 -18.34
C LEU A 68 7.87 23.28 -19.24
N ALA A 69 7.84 23.12 -20.56
CA ALA A 69 8.02 24.18 -21.56
C ALA A 69 6.82 25.14 -21.66
N GLY A 70 5.82 25.03 -20.77
CA GLY A 70 4.61 25.84 -20.79
C GLY A 70 4.38 26.69 -19.54
N LEU A 71 5.28 26.70 -18.55
CA LEU A 71 5.15 27.54 -17.34
C LEU A 71 6.10 28.73 -17.35
N GLY A 72 6.27 29.36 -18.52
CA GLY A 72 7.07 30.56 -18.69
C GLY A 72 6.51 31.44 -19.80
N ALA A 73 5.50 32.25 -19.46
CA ALA A 73 5.24 33.63 -19.90
C ALA A 73 3.80 34.00 -19.54
#